data_AF-A0A6S7B998-F1
#
_entry.id   AF-A0A6S7B998-F1
#
_cell.length_a   1.000
_cell.length_b   1.000
_cell.length_c   1.000
_cell.angle_alpha   90.00
_cell.angle_beta   90.00
_cell.angle_gamma   90.00
#
_symmetry.space_group_name_H-M   'P 1'
#
loop_
_entity.id
_entity.type
_entity.pdbx_description
1 polymer ?
#
loop_
_entity_poly.entity_id
_entity_poly.type
_entity_poly.pdbx_seq_one_letter_code
_entity_poly.pdbx_strand_id
1 'polypeptide(L)' 'MVPSTAQSLTGQYRAHHGEMMRAATRLVESGKLGPVVDPGRFDLHAAEQAYEIVASGTARVKVVVEVE' A
#
# COMPACT_ATOMS: atom_id res chain seq x y z
N MET A 1 -18.79 3.64 -10.58
CA MET A 1 -19.20 3.66 -9.17
C MET A 1 -18.14 2.91 -8.39
N VAL A 2 -17.29 3.61 -7.62
CA VAL A 2 -16.21 2.99 -6.85
C VAL A 2 -16.61 3.04 -5.37
N PRO A 3 -16.94 1.90 -4.75
CA PRO A 3 -16.89 1.79 -3.30
C PRO A 3 -16.06 0.55 -2.94
N SER A 4 -14.76 0.70 -2.73
CA SER A 4 -13.93 -0.39 -2.19
C SER A 4 -12.78 0.15 -1.35
N THR A 5 -13.10 0.66 -0.16
CA THR A 5 -12.08 1.01 0.85
C THR A 5 -12.40 0.46 2.25
N ALA A 6 -13.60 -0.10 2.48
CA ALA A 6 -14.03 -0.56 3.81
C ALA A 6 -14.12 -2.09 4.00
N GLN A 7 -13.82 -2.91 2.98
CA GLN A 7 -14.08 -4.36 3.05
C GLN A 7 -13.17 -5.10 4.07
N SER A 8 -11.95 -4.61 4.31
CA SER A 8 -11.00 -5.29 5.20
C SER A 8 -11.38 -5.26 6.68
N LEU A 9 -12.16 -4.28 7.15
CA LEU A 9 -12.50 -4.14 8.58
C LEU A 9 -13.62 -5.10 9.04
N THR A 10 -14.48 -5.58 8.15
CA THR A 10 -15.56 -6.53 8.50
C THR A 10 -15.12 -8.00 8.40
N GLY A 11 -13.94 -8.25 7.83
CA GLY A 11 -13.38 -9.60 7.63
C GLY A 11 -14.09 -10.43 6.55
N GLN A 12 -15.18 -9.92 5.97
CA GLN A 12 -15.82 -10.55 4.81
C GLN A 12 -14.80 -10.53 3.66
N TYR A 13 -14.58 -11.69 3.02
CA TYR A 13 -13.58 -11.92 1.96
C TYR A 13 -12.11 -12.10 2.37
N ARG A 14 -11.77 -12.23 3.67
CA ARG A 14 -10.36 -12.48 4.10
C ARG A 14 -9.73 -13.72 3.43
N ALA A 15 -10.49 -14.80 3.25
CA ALA A 15 -10.00 -16.03 2.62
C ALA A 15 -9.61 -15.80 1.15
N HIS A 16 -10.51 -15.18 0.38
CA HIS A 16 -10.27 -14.86 -1.02
C HIS A 16 -9.14 -13.83 -1.19
N HIS A 17 -9.12 -12.80 -0.35
CA HIS A 17 -8.01 -11.85 -0.29
C HIS A 17 -6.67 -12.57 0.00
N GLY A 18 -6.66 -13.57 0.89
CA GLY A 18 -5.49 -14.41 1.14
C GLY A 18 -5.02 -15.20 -0.09
N GLU A 19 -5.94 -15.68 -0.93
CA GLU A 19 -5.59 -16.32 -2.21
C GLU A 19 -4.88 -15.34 -3.16
N MET A 20 -5.40 -14.12 -3.26
CA MET A 20 -4.80 -13.05 -4.05
C MET A 20 -3.39 -12.70 -3.54
N MET A 21 -3.22 -12.57 -2.22
CA MET A 21 -1.92 -12.27 -1.62
C MET A 21 -0.91 -13.39 -1.87
N ARG A 22 -1.31 -14.67 -1.77
CA ARG A 22 -0.42 -15.81 -2.11
C ARG A 22 0.01 -15.78 -3.58
N ALA A 23 -0.88 -15.38 -4.49
CA ALA A 23 -0.54 -15.22 -5.90
C ALA A 23 0.46 -14.08 -6.11
N ALA A 24 0.25 -12.93 -5.45
CA ALA A 24 1.18 -11.81 -5.47
C ALA A 24 2.56 -12.19 -4.92
N THR A 25 2.63 -12.94 -3.81
CA THR A 25 3.89 -13.45 -3.25
C THR A 25 4.70 -14.23 -4.27
N ARG A 26 4.08 -15.20 -4.98
CA ARG A 26 4.77 -15.98 -6.02
C ARG A 26 5.32 -15.10 -7.15
N LEU A 27 4.61 -14.04 -7.52
CA LEU A 27 5.08 -13.10 -8.54
C LEU A 27 6.28 -12.29 -8.05
N VAL A 28 6.27 -11.84 -6.79
CA VAL A 28 7.40 -11.13 -6.15
C VAL A 28 8.63 -12.03 -6.09
N GLU A 29 8.48 -13.25 -5.58
CA GLU A 29 9.57 -14.22 -5.46
C GLU A 29 10.18 -14.58 -6.82
N SER A 30 9.37 -14.63 -7.88
CA SER A 30 9.85 -14.87 -9.25
C SER A 30 10.42 -13.63 -9.95
N GLY A 31 10.51 -12.49 -9.27
CA GLY A 31 11.01 -11.23 -9.84
C GLY A 31 10.07 -10.57 -10.85
N LYS A 32 8.81 -11.02 -10.96
CA LYS A 32 7.82 -10.53 -11.92
C LYS A 32 6.96 -9.39 -11.38
N LEU A 33 7.04 -9.11 -10.08
CA LEU A 33 6.30 -8.05 -9.43
C LEU A 33 7.19 -7.35 -8.40
N GLY A 34 7.29 -6.03 -8.52
CA GLY A 34 7.96 -5.17 -7.54
C GLY A 34 7.13 -3.92 -7.28
N PRO A 35 7.09 -3.40 -6.04
CA PRO A 35 6.38 -2.17 -5.76
C PRO A 35 7.10 -0.96 -6.38
N VAL A 36 6.35 -0.03 -6.94
CA VAL A 36 6.86 1.31 -7.30
C VAL A 36 6.51 2.25 -6.16
N VAL A 37 7.52 2.87 -5.55
CA VAL A 37 7.38 3.72 -4.36
C VAL A 37 8.05 5.06 -4.58
N ASP A 38 7.50 6.09 -3.93
CA ASP A 38 8.15 7.39 -3.90
C ASP A 38 9.40 7.26 -3.03
N PRO A 39 10.56 7.79 -3.44
CA PRO A 39 11.79 7.65 -2.67
C PRO A 39 11.86 8.57 -1.45
N GLY A 40 10.85 9.42 -1.21
CA GLY A 40 10.69 10.15 0.04
C GLY A 40 10.65 9.19 1.24
N ARG A 41 11.43 9.50 2.28
CA ARG A 41 11.51 8.71 3.50
C ARG A 41 10.80 9.43 4.62
N PHE A 42 9.88 8.71 5.26
CA PHE A 42 9.08 9.21 6.37
C PHE A 42 9.07 8.15 7.46
N ASP A 43 9.37 8.54 8.69
CA ASP A 43 9.07 7.72 9.86
C ASP A 43 7.62 8.00 10.32
N LEU A 44 7.17 7.29 11.35
CA LEU A 44 5.84 7.48 11.92
C LEU A 44 5.62 8.91 12.46
N HIS A 45 6.66 9.59 12.95
CA HIS A 45 6.56 10.97 13.43
C HIS A 45 6.34 11.96 12.28
N ALA A 46 6.78 11.63 11.07
CA ALA A 46 6.58 12.39 9.85
C ALA A 46 5.34 11.96 9.03
N ALA A 47 4.44 11.14 9.59
CA ALA A 47 3.27 10.64 8.87
C ALA A 47 2.36 11.74 8.33
N GLU A 48 2.22 12.87 9.03
CA GLU A 48 1.45 14.02 8.56
C GLU A 48 2.07 14.63 7.29
N GLN A 49 3.38 14.80 7.26
CA GLN A 49 4.12 15.30 6.10
C GLN A 49 4.03 14.33 4.91
N ALA A 50 4.10 13.02 5.19
CA ALA A 50 3.87 11.98 4.19
C ALA A 50 2.46 12.07 3.58
N TYR A 51 1.45 12.37 4.40
CA TYR A 51 0.09 12.56 3.94
C TYR A 51 -0.08 13.85 3.13
N GLU A 52 0.56 14.94 3.54
CA GLU A 52 0.51 16.22 2.82
C GLU A 52 1.00 16.10 1.37
N ILE A 53 2.08 15.36 1.11
CA ILE A 53 2.58 15.19 -0.26
C ILE A 53 1.64 14.33 -1.13
N VAL A 54 0.92 13.39 -0.52
CA VAL A 54 -0.13 12.62 -1.20
C VAL A 54 -1.34 13.52 -1.49
N ALA A 55 -1.82 14.26 -0.48
CA ALA A 55 -3.00 15.11 -0.56
C ALA A 55 -2.81 16.29 -1.54
N SER A 56 -1.61 16.85 -1.59
CA SER A 56 -1.23 17.91 -2.54
C SER A 56 -0.93 17.39 -3.95
N GLY A 57 -0.89 16.07 -4.15
CA GLY A 57 -0.56 15.45 -5.44
C GLY A 57 0.90 15.63 -5.87
N THR A 58 1.80 15.95 -4.93
CA THR A 58 3.23 16.12 -5.20
C THR A 58 4.02 14.81 -5.10
N ALA A 59 3.47 13.81 -4.42
CA ALA A 59 3.98 12.44 -4.44
C ALA A 59 3.98 11.87 -5.87
N ARG A 60 5.07 11.23 -6.28
CA ARG A 60 5.17 10.66 -7.64
C ARG A 60 4.35 9.39 -7.80
N VAL A 61 4.31 8.57 -6.75
CA VAL A 61 3.63 7.27 -6.68
C VAL A 61 3.29 6.98 -5.22
N LYS A 62 3.12 5.69 -4.84
CA LYS A 62 2.83 5.28 -3.47
C LYS A 62 3.93 5.74 -2.49
N VAL A 63 3.56 6.52 -1.49
CA VAL A 63 4.42 6.92 -0.36
C VAL A 63 4.46 5.82 0.69
N VAL A 64 5.62 5.62 1.32
CA VAL A 64 5.83 4.64 2.39
C VAL A 64 6.20 5.38 3.67
N VAL A 65 5.57 4.99 4.77
CA VAL A 65 5.95 5.39 6.13
C VAL A 65 6.61 4.18 6.79
N GLU A 66 7.83 4.35 7.26
CA GLU A 66 8.58 3.36 8.00
C GLU A 66 8.06 3.36 9.46
N VAL A 67 7.63 2.19 9.92
CA VAL A 67 7.11 1.93 11.27
C VAL A 67 7.99 0.85 11.90
N GLU A 68 8.52 1.14 13.09
CA GLU A 68 9.26 0.17 13.91
C GLU A 68 8.31 -0.77 14.66
#